data_AF-A0A838XZK2-F1
#
_entry.id   AF-A0A838XZK2-F1
#
_cell.length_a   1.000
_cell.length_b   1.000
_cell.length_c   1.000
_cell.angle_alpha   90.00
_cell.angle_beta   90.00
_cell.angle_gamma   90.00
#
_symmetry.space_group_name_H-M   'P 1'
#
loop_
_entity.id
_entity.type
_entity.pdbx_description
1 polymer ?
#
loop_
_entity_poly.entity_id
_entity_poly.type
_entity_poly.pdbx_seq_one_letter_code
_entity_poly.pdbx_strand_id
1 'polypeptide(L)'
;MFGTMGFTLVFFVAYVYLLRHPASPVTIVPASRLDALVSFQPWALPVYLSLWGYVSLPPVLMNSRREIVAYGWRVALPCLLGLAVFYCWPNAIAPPDIDWTHYPAVAFLKNVDTAGNAFPSLHVATAVFSAVWLHWRLRLLQWHSAWRWLNLGWCLAIAYSTMAVKQHVALDVLGGTLLGLASAWACRLQAHASRLWQNDKT
;
A
#
# COMPACT_ATOMS: atom_id res chain seq x y z
N MET A 1 -14.03 13.86 8.12
CA MET A 1 -13.24 12.86 8.87
C MET A 1 -13.94 11.51 9.04
N PHE A 2 -15.26 11.44 9.26
CA PHE A 2 -15.94 10.14 9.44
C PHE A 2 -15.86 9.17 8.25
N GLY A 3 -15.87 9.66 7.00
CA GLY A 3 -15.86 8.78 5.81
C GLY A 3 -14.56 8.00 5.62
N THR A 4 -13.39 8.63 5.77
CA THR A 4 -12.09 7.96 5.62
C THR A 4 -11.81 7.00 6.75
N MET A 5 -12.17 7.35 7.99
CA MET A 5 -12.05 6.46 9.14
C MET A 5 -12.95 5.23 9.02
N GLY A 6 -14.20 5.42 8.56
CA GLY A 6 -15.13 4.33 8.30
C GLY A 6 -14.65 3.38 7.20
N PHE A 7 -14.16 3.92 6.08
CA PHE A 7 -13.56 3.12 5.01
C PHE A 7 -12.38 2.29 5.50
N THR A 8 -11.42 2.93 6.17
CA THR A 8 -10.24 2.25 6.72
C THR A 8 -10.64 1.15 7.70
N LEU A 9 -11.60 1.42 8.60
CA LEU A 9 -12.10 0.42 9.54
C LEU A 9 -12.72 -0.78 8.82
N VAL A 10 -13.64 -0.55 7.89
CA VAL A 10 -14.31 -1.63 7.13
C VAL A 10 -13.29 -2.44 6.34
N PHE A 11 -12.33 -1.78 5.70
CA PHE A 11 -11.24 -2.45 4.99
C PHE A 11 -10.43 -3.35 5.93
N PHE A 12 -9.97 -2.84 7.08
CA PHE A 12 -9.16 -3.66 8.01
C PHE A 12 -9.95 -4.79 8.64
N VAL A 13 -11.24 -4.59 8.93
CA VAL A 13 -12.11 -5.68 9.40
C VAL A 13 -12.22 -6.79 8.34
N ALA A 14 -12.54 -6.43 7.10
CA ALA A 14 -12.64 -7.39 6.00
C ALA A 14 -11.30 -8.09 5.72
N TYR A 15 -10.21 -7.32 5.73
CA TYR A 15 -8.85 -7.80 5.54
C TYR A 15 -8.44 -8.81 6.62
N VAL A 16 -8.54 -8.44 7.90
CA VAL A 16 -8.17 -9.34 9.00
C VAL A 16 -9.06 -10.58 9.03
N TYR A 17 -10.37 -10.42 8.76
CA TYR A 17 -11.28 -11.56 8.66
C TYR A 17 -10.84 -12.53 7.56
N LEU A 18 -10.52 -12.02 6.37
CA LEU A 18 -10.08 -12.83 5.24
C LEU A 18 -8.80 -13.62 5.54
N LEU A 19 -7.83 -12.99 6.19
CA LEU A 19 -6.55 -13.66 6.51
C LEU A 19 -6.68 -14.69 7.62
N ARG A 20 -7.62 -14.51 8.56
CA ARG A 20 -7.92 -15.50 9.60
C ARG A 20 -8.79 -16.65 9.11
N HIS A 21 -9.51 -16.46 7.99
CA HIS A 21 -10.43 -17.43 7.42
C HIS A 21 -10.19 -17.60 5.91
N PRO A 22 -9.02 -18.13 5.49
CA PRO A 22 -8.71 -18.30 4.08
C PRO A 22 -9.67 -19.30 3.42
N ALA A 23 -10.15 -18.97 2.21
CA ALA A 23 -11.13 -19.78 1.48
C ALA A 23 -10.54 -21.09 0.91
N SER A 24 -9.21 -21.17 0.79
CA SER A 24 -8.47 -22.34 0.31
C SER A 24 -7.09 -22.40 0.99
N PRO A 25 -6.33 -23.51 0.85
CA PRO A 25 -4.97 -23.59 1.41
C PRO A 25 -4.08 -22.44 0.93
N VAL A 26 -3.27 -21.90 1.83
CA VAL A 26 -2.32 -20.82 1.53
C VAL A 26 -1.19 -21.39 0.68
N THR A 27 -0.95 -20.77 -0.46
CA THR A 27 0.13 -21.14 -1.38
C THR A 27 1.36 -20.27 -1.19
N ILE A 28 2.55 -20.81 -1.43
CA ILE A 28 3.80 -20.04 -1.30
C ILE A 28 4.14 -19.37 -2.63
N VAL A 29 4.29 -18.05 -2.59
CA VAL A 29 4.82 -17.28 -3.73
C VAL A 29 6.33 -17.54 -3.81
N PRO A 30 6.85 -17.98 -4.97
CA PRO A 30 8.26 -18.32 -5.10
C PRO A 30 9.14 -17.08 -4.97
N ALA A 31 10.18 -17.18 -4.14
CA ALA A 31 11.22 -16.17 -4.06
C ALA A 31 12.07 -16.17 -5.35
N SER A 32 12.44 -14.98 -5.80
CA SER A 32 13.33 -14.76 -6.93
C SER A 32 14.78 -14.58 -6.50
N ARG A 33 15.71 -14.54 -7.46
CA ARG A 33 17.12 -14.23 -7.18
C ARG A 33 17.32 -12.83 -6.61
N LEU A 34 16.42 -11.89 -6.89
CA LEU A 34 16.49 -10.53 -6.33
C LEU A 34 16.26 -10.54 -4.82
N ASP A 35 15.43 -11.46 -4.33
CA ASP A 35 15.12 -11.60 -2.90
C ASP A 35 16.33 -12.06 -2.08
N ALA A 36 17.24 -12.80 -2.72
CA ALA A 36 18.51 -13.23 -2.13
C ALA A 36 19.50 -12.06 -1.98
N LEU A 37 19.37 -11.00 -2.78
CA LEU A 37 20.23 -9.80 -2.67
C LEU A 37 19.79 -8.88 -1.53
N VAL A 38 18.55 -9.00 -1.08
CA VAL A 38 18.00 -8.17 -0.01
C VAL A 38 18.01 -8.95 1.29
N SER A 39 19.06 -8.84 2.08
CA SER A 39 19.10 -9.42 3.44
C SER A 39 18.08 -8.77 4.37
N PHE A 40 17.68 -9.49 5.43
CA PHE A 40 16.82 -8.91 6.47
C PHE A 40 17.48 -7.70 7.12
N GLN A 41 16.73 -6.60 7.21
CA GLN A 41 17.20 -5.30 7.69
C GLN A 41 16.15 -4.72 8.65
N PRO A 42 16.29 -4.90 9.98
CA PRO A 42 15.29 -4.48 10.95
C PRO A 42 15.07 -2.95 10.98
N TRP A 43 16.09 -2.17 10.63
CA TRP A 43 16.01 -0.71 10.54
C TRP A 43 15.06 -0.21 9.44
N ALA A 44 14.65 -1.07 8.50
CA ALA A 44 13.67 -0.72 7.48
C ALA A 44 12.23 -0.68 8.01
N LEU A 45 11.98 -1.19 9.22
CA LEU A 45 10.64 -1.24 9.82
C LEU A 45 9.96 0.14 9.95
N PRO A 46 10.62 1.22 10.41
CA PRO A 46 10.01 2.55 10.41
C PRO A 46 9.63 3.05 9.02
N VAL A 47 10.42 2.72 7.98
CA VAL A 47 10.11 3.07 6.58
C VAL A 47 8.89 2.29 6.11
N TYR A 48 8.79 1.01 6.45
CA TYR A 48 7.61 0.19 6.20
C TYR A 48 6.36 0.78 6.87
N LEU A 49 6.45 1.11 8.16
CA LEU A 49 5.34 1.71 8.90
C LEU A 49 4.99 3.13 8.41
N SER A 50 5.90 3.82 7.74
CA SER A 50 5.63 5.16 7.19
C SER A 50 4.52 5.17 6.15
N LEU A 51 4.14 4.01 5.57
CA LEU A 51 2.99 3.92 4.66
C LEU A 51 1.72 4.49 5.28
N TRP A 52 1.47 4.26 6.58
CA TRP A 52 0.26 4.75 7.25
C TRP A 52 0.13 6.28 7.18
N GLY A 53 1.24 6.98 7.34
CA GLY A 53 1.31 8.42 7.12
C GLY A 53 1.24 8.78 5.64
N TYR A 54 2.03 8.09 4.81
CA TYR A 54 2.15 8.38 3.38
C TYR A 54 0.83 8.23 2.60
N VAL A 55 0.04 7.19 2.90
CA VAL A 55 -1.28 6.97 2.30
C VAL A 55 -2.33 8.00 2.74
N SER A 56 -2.08 8.66 3.88
CA SER A 56 -2.94 9.72 4.42
C SER A 56 -2.61 11.11 3.85
N LEU A 57 -1.46 11.29 3.20
CA LEU A 57 -1.08 12.59 2.61
C LEU A 57 -2.08 13.08 1.54
N PRO A 58 -2.54 12.25 0.57
CA PRO A 58 -3.55 12.67 -0.39
C PRO A 58 -4.79 13.29 0.26
N PRO A 59 -5.56 12.60 1.14
CA PRO A 59 -6.76 13.19 1.73
C PRO A 59 -6.49 14.39 2.63
N VAL A 60 -5.30 14.50 3.25
CA VAL A 60 -4.91 15.69 4.03
C VAL A 60 -4.74 16.93 3.16
N LEU A 61 -4.31 16.77 1.91
CA LEU A 61 -4.13 17.88 0.96
C LEU A 61 -5.42 18.28 0.21
N MET A 62 -6.53 17.56 0.42
CA MET A 62 -7.80 17.81 -0.25
C MET A 62 -8.61 18.86 0.51
N ASN A 63 -9.23 19.79 -0.23
CA ASN A 63 -9.90 20.95 0.37
C ASN A 63 -11.42 20.81 0.44
N SER A 64 -12.01 19.80 -0.23
CA SER A 64 -13.46 19.60 -0.26
C SER A 64 -13.86 18.18 0.14
N ARG A 65 -15.02 18.04 0.78
CA ARG A 65 -15.60 16.72 1.09
C ARG A 65 -15.83 15.90 -0.17
N ARG A 66 -16.26 16.55 -1.25
CA ARG A 66 -16.54 15.93 -2.54
C ARG A 66 -15.27 15.29 -3.14
N GLU A 67 -14.14 15.97 -3.04
CA GLU A 67 -12.83 15.45 -3.45
C GLU A 67 -12.42 14.23 -2.62
N ILE A 68 -12.54 14.32 -1.30
CA ILE A 68 -12.19 13.22 -0.38
C ILE A 68 -13.04 11.98 -0.67
N VAL A 69 -14.35 12.14 -0.86
CA VAL A 69 -15.25 11.02 -1.20
C VAL A 69 -14.90 10.43 -2.57
N ALA A 70 -14.63 11.28 -3.56
CA ALA A 70 -14.23 10.85 -4.90
C ALA A 70 -12.88 10.10 -4.88
N TYR A 71 -11.94 10.49 -4.02
CA TYR A 71 -10.70 9.77 -3.79
C TYR A 71 -10.94 8.44 -3.07
N GLY A 72 -11.82 8.42 -2.06
CA GLY A 72 -12.19 7.22 -1.31
C GLY A 72 -12.64 6.07 -2.22
N TRP A 73 -13.54 6.35 -3.16
CA TRP A 73 -13.96 5.36 -4.16
C TRP A 73 -12.83 4.87 -5.07
N ARG A 74 -11.85 5.74 -5.34
CA ARG A 74 -10.72 5.40 -6.22
C ARG A 74 -9.67 4.55 -5.52
N VAL A 75 -9.35 4.85 -4.26
CA VAL A 75 -8.41 4.04 -3.47
C VAL A 75 -9.05 2.73 -3.02
N ALA A 76 -10.39 2.64 -2.95
CA ALA A 76 -11.09 1.38 -2.75
C ALA A 76 -10.82 0.35 -3.85
N LEU A 77 -10.58 0.78 -5.10
CA LEU A 77 -10.35 -0.11 -6.23
C LEU A 77 -9.14 -1.05 -6.03
N PRO A 78 -7.90 -0.56 -5.81
CA PRO A 78 -6.76 -1.45 -5.59
C PRO A 78 -6.94 -2.31 -4.33
N CYS A 79 -7.56 -1.77 -3.27
CA CYS A 79 -7.84 -2.52 -2.05
C CYS A 79 -8.79 -3.70 -2.29
N LEU A 80 -9.91 -3.48 -2.98
CA LEU A 80 -10.90 -4.52 -3.29
C LEU A 80 -10.32 -5.56 -4.25
N LEU A 81 -9.54 -5.14 -5.25
CA LEU A 81 -8.87 -6.06 -6.16
C LEU A 81 -7.85 -6.94 -5.43
N GLY A 82 -7.04 -6.38 -4.53
CA GLY A 82 -6.11 -7.18 -3.72
C GLY A 82 -6.84 -8.14 -2.79
N LEU A 83 -7.89 -7.70 -2.11
CA LEU A 83 -8.73 -8.58 -1.29
C LEU A 83 -9.37 -9.70 -2.11
N ALA A 84 -9.84 -9.42 -3.32
CA ALA A 84 -10.39 -10.43 -4.22
C ALA A 84 -9.33 -11.46 -4.62
N VAL A 85 -8.09 -11.04 -4.88
CA VAL A 85 -6.97 -11.97 -5.12
C VAL A 85 -6.69 -12.82 -3.89
N PHE A 86 -6.59 -12.23 -2.70
CA PHE A 86 -6.34 -12.98 -1.46
C PHE A 86 -7.48 -13.94 -1.11
N TYR A 87 -8.70 -13.64 -1.52
CA TYR A 87 -9.84 -14.54 -1.37
C TYR A 87 -9.78 -15.72 -2.35
N CYS A 88 -9.58 -15.45 -3.64
CA CYS A 88 -9.55 -16.49 -4.68
C CYS A 88 -8.25 -17.32 -4.65
N TRP A 89 -7.16 -16.72 -4.17
CA TRP A 89 -5.83 -17.30 -4.13
C TRP A 89 -5.07 -16.80 -2.88
N PRO A 90 -5.40 -17.33 -1.68
CA PRO A 90 -4.65 -17.05 -0.47
C PRO A 90 -3.18 -17.46 -0.66
N ASN A 91 -2.27 -16.52 -0.42
CA ASN A 91 -0.86 -16.76 -0.69
C ASN A 91 0.07 -16.03 0.28
N ALA A 92 1.25 -16.58 0.53
CA ALA A 92 2.22 -16.08 1.49
C ALA A 92 3.64 -16.23 0.95
N ILE A 93 4.59 -15.52 1.55
CA ILE A 93 6.01 -15.79 1.32
C ILE A 93 6.44 -17.01 2.15
N ALA A 94 7.51 -17.68 1.72
CA ALA A 94 8.14 -18.70 2.55
C ALA A 94 8.58 -18.10 3.91
N PRO A 95 8.30 -18.76 5.05
CA PRO A 95 8.78 -18.29 6.35
C PRO A 95 10.31 -18.17 6.31
N PRO A 96 10.87 -16.97 6.57
CA PRO A 96 12.31 -16.81 6.57
C PRO A 96 12.91 -17.42 7.84
N ASP A 97 14.11 -17.98 7.70
CA ASP A 97 14.88 -18.56 8.81
C ASP A 97 15.51 -17.45 9.67
N ILE A 98 14.69 -16.83 10.52
CA ILE A 98 15.08 -15.73 11.40
C ILE A 98 14.51 -15.99 12.79
N ASP A 99 15.36 -15.92 13.80
CA ASP A 99 14.93 -15.91 15.20
C ASP A 99 14.33 -14.54 15.57
N TRP A 100 13.00 -14.47 15.53
CA TRP A 100 12.23 -13.26 15.78
C TRP A 100 12.28 -12.77 17.23
N THR A 101 12.77 -13.59 18.18
CA THR A 101 12.90 -13.17 19.59
C THR A 101 13.84 -11.98 19.73
N HIS A 102 14.82 -11.85 18.83
CA HIS A 102 15.74 -10.71 18.75
C HIS A 102 15.11 -9.44 18.15
N TYR A 103 13.92 -9.54 17.52
CA TYR A 103 13.28 -8.46 16.76
C TYR A 103 11.79 -8.31 17.14
N PRO A 104 11.46 -7.98 18.39
CA PRO A 104 10.09 -8.02 18.92
C PRO A 104 9.10 -7.12 18.14
N ALA A 105 9.57 -5.98 17.63
CA ALA A 105 8.72 -5.08 16.83
C ALA A 105 8.31 -5.70 15.47
N VAL A 106 9.24 -6.42 14.82
CA VAL A 106 8.95 -7.14 13.57
C VAL A 106 8.12 -8.38 13.85
N ALA A 107 8.38 -9.07 14.95
CA ALA A 107 7.59 -10.21 15.41
C ALA A 107 6.12 -9.81 15.65
N PHE A 108 5.88 -8.69 16.34
CA PHE A 108 4.53 -8.15 16.54
C PHE A 108 3.83 -7.86 15.22
N LEU A 109 4.52 -7.19 14.28
CA LEU A 109 3.98 -6.92 12.95
C LEU A 109 3.55 -8.22 12.24
N LYS A 110 4.39 -9.27 12.27
CA LYS A 110 4.10 -10.56 11.63
C LYS A 110 2.96 -11.34 12.30
N ASN A 111 2.75 -11.15 13.59
CA ASN A 111 1.62 -11.77 14.30
C ASN A 111 0.28 -11.10 13.97
N VAL A 112 0.29 -9.79 13.73
CA VAL A 112 -0.92 -9.05 13.33
C VAL A 112 -1.21 -9.24 11.84
N ASP A 113 -0.17 -9.18 11.01
CA ASP A 113 -0.22 -9.33 9.55
C ASP A 113 0.08 -10.78 9.17
N THR A 114 -0.92 -11.64 9.42
CA THR A 114 -0.83 -13.10 9.22
C THR A 114 -0.69 -13.49 7.75
N ALA A 115 -0.25 -14.72 7.50
CA ALA A 115 -0.13 -15.29 6.16
C ALA A 115 -1.44 -15.21 5.34
N GLY A 116 -1.32 -15.08 4.02
CA GLY A 116 -2.46 -15.06 3.08
C GLY A 116 -2.57 -13.79 2.22
N ASN A 117 -1.67 -12.84 2.39
CA ASN A 117 -1.69 -11.49 1.82
C ASN A 117 -0.41 -11.10 1.03
N ALA A 118 0.40 -12.05 0.54
CA ALA A 118 1.68 -11.71 -0.07
C ALA A 118 1.53 -11.02 -1.45
N PHE A 119 1.12 -11.75 -2.48
CA PHE A 119 0.93 -11.27 -3.85
C PHE A 119 -0.52 -10.93 -4.16
N PRO A 120 -0.80 -9.76 -4.76
CA PRO A 120 0.09 -8.60 -4.92
C PRO A 120 0.23 -7.84 -3.60
N SER A 121 1.36 -7.17 -3.38
CA SER A 121 1.53 -6.37 -2.15
C SER A 121 0.57 -5.17 -2.14
N LEU A 122 -0.45 -5.21 -1.28
CA LEU A 122 -1.34 -4.06 -1.05
C LEU A 122 -0.61 -2.87 -0.43
N HIS A 123 0.43 -3.12 0.34
CA HIS A 123 1.31 -2.11 0.91
C HIS A 123 1.98 -1.30 -0.20
N VAL A 124 2.56 -1.98 -1.20
CA VAL A 124 3.17 -1.33 -2.36
C VAL A 124 2.11 -0.71 -3.28
N ALA A 125 0.99 -1.39 -3.53
CA ALA A 125 -0.06 -0.89 -4.39
C ALA A 125 -0.61 0.45 -3.91
N THR A 126 -0.88 0.58 -2.61
CA THR A 126 -1.39 1.82 -2.00
C THR A 126 -0.31 2.91 -1.93
N ALA A 127 0.97 2.54 -1.69
CA ALA A 127 2.09 3.48 -1.79
C ALA A 127 2.19 4.09 -3.20
N VAL A 128 2.21 3.24 -4.24
CA VAL A 128 2.29 3.66 -5.64
C VAL A 128 1.09 4.50 -6.04
N PHE A 129 -0.12 4.08 -5.62
CA PHE A 129 -1.34 4.83 -5.88
C PHE A 129 -1.29 6.26 -5.30
N SER A 130 -0.87 6.39 -4.03
CA SER A 130 -0.66 7.69 -3.39
C SER A 130 0.44 8.50 -4.06
N ALA A 131 1.55 7.85 -4.44
CA ALA A 131 2.65 8.51 -5.13
C ALA A 131 2.22 9.12 -6.47
N VAL A 132 1.40 8.40 -7.26
CA VAL A 132 0.83 8.89 -8.51
C VAL A 132 -0.07 10.09 -8.27
N TRP A 133 -0.97 10.02 -7.29
CA TRP A 133 -1.85 11.15 -6.97
C TRP A 133 -1.04 12.38 -6.53
N LEU A 134 -0.10 12.21 -5.60
CA LEU A 134 0.76 13.28 -5.09
C LEU A 134 1.58 13.91 -6.20
N HIS A 135 2.13 13.10 -7.10
CA HIS A 135 2.91 13.58 -8.23
C HIS A 135 2.14 14.60 -9.08
N TRP A 136 0.90 14.28 -9.44
CA TRP A 136 0.04 15.17 -10.23
C TRP A 136 -0.48 16.37 -9.44
N ARG A 137 -0.80 16.18 -8.15
CA ARG A 137 -1.21 17.28 -7.27
C ARG A 137 -0.08 18.30 -7.07
N LEU A 138 1.15 17.84 -6.81
CA LEU A 138 2.32 18.70 -6.66
C LEU A 138 2.63 19.47 -7.95
N ARG A 139 2.43 18.86 -9.14
CA ARG A 139 2.52 19.57 -10.42
C ARG A 139 1.45 20.65 -10.56
N LEU A 140 0.20 20.35 -10.22
CA LEU A 140 -0.91 21.31 -10.30
C LEU A 140 -0.65 22.52 -9.39
N LEU A 141 -0.16 22.27 -8.17
CA LEU A 141 0.16 23.31 -7.20
C LEU A 141 1.50 24.01 -7.48
N GLN A 142 2.20 23.65 -8.56
CA GLN A 142 3.47 24.23 -8.98
C GLN A 142 4.57 24.17 -7.89
N TRP A 143 4.56 23.12 -7.06
CA TRP A 143 5.61 22.89 -6.08
C TRP A 143 6.95 22.61 -6.77
N HIS A 144 8.05 22.98 -6.09
CA HIS A 144 9.40 22.75 -6.60
C HIS A 144 9.62 21.28 -6.98
N SER A 145 10.36 21.03 -8.07
CA SER A 145 10.55 19.68 -8.65
C SER A 145 11.13 18.67 -7.65
N ALA A 146 11.95 19.14 -6.69
CA ALA A 146 12.50 18.34 -5.60
C ALA A 146 11.44 17.54 -4.83
N TRP A 147 10.25 18.10 -4.61
CA TRP A 147 9.16 17.41 -3.90
C TRP A 147 8.63 16.20 -4.68
N ARG A 148 8.66 16.25 -6.01
CA ARG A 148 8.27 15.11 -6.86
C ARG A 148 9.30 14.00 -6.82
N TRP A 149 10.59 14.35 -6.75
CA TRP A 149 11.67 13.39 -6.57
C TRP A 149 11.66 12.77 -5.18
N LEU A 150 11.42 13.57 -4.14
CA LEU A 150 11.24 13.08 -2.77
C LEU A 150 10.05 12.11 -2.69
N ASN A 151 8.91 12.46 -3.31
CA ASN A 151 7.75 11.58 -3.38
C ASN A 151 8.06 10.24 -4.07
N LEU A 152 8.76 10.27 -5.21
CA LEU A 152 9.18 9.06 -5.90
C LEU A 152 10.15 8.23 -5.04
N GLY A 153 11.17 8.87 -4.47
CA GLY A 153 12.16 8.23 -3.62
C GLY A 153 11.53 7.58 -2.38
N TRP A 154 10.57 8.24 -1.75
CA TRP A 154 9.86 7.70 -0.58
C TRP A 154 8.97 6.51 -0.95
N CYS A 155 8.27 6.57 -2.09
CA CYS A 155 7.51 5.42 -2.60
C CYS A 155 8.42 4.21 -2.86
N LEU A 156 9.59 4.43 -3.46
CA LEU A 156 10.58 3.37 -3.69
C LEU A 156 11.15 2.83 -2.38
N ALA A 157 11.40 3.70 -1.39
CA ALA A 157 11.86 3.30 -0.06
C ALA A 157 10.83 2.44 0.67
N ILE A 158 9.54 2.78 0.60
CA ILE A 158 8.45 1.95 1.13
C ILE A 158 8.44 0.59 0.42
N ALA A 159 8.48 0.57 -0.91
CA ALA A 159 8.48 -0.69 -1.66
C ALA A 159 9.66 -1.58 -1.29
N TYR A 160 10.87 -1.03 -1.24
CA TYR A 160 12.07 -1.74 -0.79
C TYR A 160 11.93 -2.25 0.66
N SER A 161 11.39 -1.42 1.56
CA SER A 161 11.27 -1.78 2.98
C SER A 161 10.46 -3.06 3.18
N THR A 162 9.45 -3.31 2.33
CA THR A 162 8.64 -4.54 2.40
C THR A 162 9.47 -5.82 2.21
N MET A 163 10.47 -5.78 1.33
CA MET A 163 11.41 -6.88 1.11
C MET A 163 12.45 -6.95 2.22
N ALA A 164 12.94 -5.79 2.65
CA ALA A 164 13.95 -5.65 3.69
C ALA A 164 13.47 -6.18 5.06
N VAL A 165 12.18 -6.00 5.40
CA VAL A 165 11.56 -6.58 6.60
C VAL A 165 11.03 -8.01 6.39
N LYS A 166 11.27 -8.60 5.21
CA LYS A 166 10.81 -9.94 4.84
C LYS A 166 9.29 -10.10 4.99
N GLN A 167 8.52 -9.11 4.55
CA GLN A 167 7.06 -9.23 4.43
C GLN A 167 6.63 -9.61 3.01
N HIS A 168 7.39 -9.16 2.01
CA HIS A 168 7.10 -9.38 0.60
C HIS A 168 8.35 -9.82 -0.16
N VAL A 169 8.15 -10.61 -1.21
CA VAL A 169 9.18 -10.89 -2.23
C VAL A 169 9.07 -9.92 -3.41
N ALA A 170 10.08 -9.87 -4.27
CA ALA A 170 10.14 -8.98 -5.42
C ALA A 170 8.93 -9.14 -6.36
N LEU A 171 8.40 -10.36 -6.50
CA LEU A 171 7.21 -10.62 -7.29
C LEU A 171 5.97 -9.92 -6.70
N ASP A 172 5.81 -9.93 -5.38
CA ASP A 172 4.73 -9.23 -4.69
C ASP A 172 4.82 -7.72 -4.88
N VAL A 173 6.04 -7.18 -4.82
CA VAL A 173 6.34 -5.75 -5.05
C VAL A 173 6.00 -5.35 -6.48
N LEU A 174 6.37 -6.18 -7.45
CA LEU A 174 6.02 -5.98 -8.85
C LEU A 174 4.49 -6.02 -9.04
N GLY A 175 3.84 -7.04 -8.49
CA GLY A 175 2.38 -7.18 -8.54
C GLY A 175 1.66 -6.00 -7.90
N GLY A 176 2.12 -5.55 -6.74
CA GLY A 176 1.61 -4.37 -6.05
C GLY A 176 1.79 -3.09 -6.87
N THR A 177 2.97 -2.91 -7.48
CA THR A 177 3.24 -1.77 -8.37
C THR A 177 2.30 -1.76 -9.57
N LEU A 178 2.15 -2.90 -10.25
CA LEU A 178 1.24 -3.04 -11.39
C LEU A 178 -0.21 -2.79 -10.98
N LEU A 179 -0.66 -3.35 -9.85
CA LEU A 179 -2.01 -3.13 -9.32
C LEU A 179 -2.26 -1.65 -9.02
N GLY A 180 -1.32 -0.97 -8.36
CA GLY A 180 -1.41 0.46 -8.04
C GLY A 180 -1.49 1.33 -9.29
N LEU A 181 -0.60 1.11 -10.27
CA LEU A 181 -0.58 1.85 -11.53
C LEU A 181 -1.82 1.58 -12.38
N ALA A 182 -2.22 0.32 -12.54
CA ALA A 182 -3.39 -0.07 -13.31
C ALA A 182 -4.67 0.51 -12.71
N SER A 183 -4.80 0.46 -11.37
CA SER A 183 -5.94 1.06 -10.68
C SER A 183 -5.94 2.58 -10.81
N ALA A 184 -4.78 3.23 -10.69
CA ALA A 184 -4.66 4.68 -10.87
C ALA A 184 -5.05 5.11 -12.29
N TRP A 185 -4.65 4.34 -13.29
CA TRP A 185 -5.06 4.57 -14.68
C TRP A 185 -6.55 4.34 -14.89
N ALA A 186 -7.08 3.19 -14.48
CA ALA A 186 -8.47 2.79 -14.66
C ALA A 186 -9.46 3.78 -14.02
N CYS A 187 -9.15 4.29 -12.83
CA CYS A 187 -10.00 5.25 -12.13
C CYS A 187 -9.73 6.73 -12.50
N ARG A 188 -8.89 6.96 -13.53
CA ARG A 188 -8.47 8.27 -14.03
C ARG A 188 -7.92 9.16 -12.90
N LEU A 189 -7.04 8.60 -12.06
CA LEU A 189 -6.51 9.25 -10.87
C LEU A 189 -5.78 10.56 -11.19
N GLN A 190 -5.08 10.62 -12.32
CA GLN A 190 -4.45 11.85 -12.81
C GLN A 190 -5.48 12.97 -12.99
N ALA A 191 -6.59 12.72 -13.69
CA ALA A 191 -7.62 13.74 -13.92
C ALA A 191 -8.23 14.22 -12.60
N HIS A 192 -8.39 13.32 -11.63
CA HIS A 192 -8.84 13.66 -10.29
C HIS A 192 -7.82 14.55 -9.54
N ALA A 193 -6.53 14.19 -9.57
CA ALA A 193 -5.44 14.90 -8.91
C ALA A 193 -5.10 16.25 -9.56
N SER A 194 -5.38 16.41 -10.85
CA SER A 194 -5.14 17.65 -11.61
C SER A 194 -6.34 18.60 -11.64
N ARG A 195 -7.38 18.34 -10.83
CA ARG A 195 -8.55 19.21 -10.72
C ARG A 195 -8.51 20.06 -9.46
N LEU A 196 -8.81 21.35 -9.57
CA LEU A 196 -9.17 22.19 -8.44
C LEU A 196 -10.64 21.96 -8.09
N TRP A 197 -10.88 21.46 -6.89
CA TRP A 197 -12.23 21.26 -6.36
C TRP A 197 -12.66 22.54 -5.67
N GLN A 198 -13.83 23.06 -6.04
CA GLN A 198 -14.42 24.21 -5.36
C GLN A 198 -14.91 23.75 -3.99
N ASN A 199 -14.73 24.59 -2.97
CA ASN A 199 -15.37 24.36 -1.68
C ASN A 199 -16.87 24.52 -1.89
N ASP A 200 -17.64 23.47 -1.60
CA ASP A 200 -19.07 23.63 -1.41
C ASP A 200 -19.22 24.61 -0.25
N LYS A 201 -19.69 25.83 -0.55
CA LYS A 201 -20.13 26.77 0.47
C LYS A 201 -21.34 26.13 1.14
N THR A 202 -21.13 25.46 2.26
CA THR A 202 -22.20 25.02 3.17
C THR A 202 -21.83 25.42 4.57
#